data_AF-A0A4C1T2R9-F1
#
_entry.id   AF-A0A4C1T2R9-F1
#
_cell.length_a   1.000
_cell.length_b   1.000
_cell.length_c   1.000
_cell.angle_alpha   90.00
_cell.angle_beta   90.00
_cell.angle_gamma   90.00
#
_symmetry.space_group_name_H-M   'P 1'
#
loop_
_entity.id
_entity.type
_entity.pdbx_description
1 polymer ?
#
loop_
_entity_poly.entity_id
_entity_poly.type
_entity_poly.pdbx_seq_one_letter_code
_entity_poly.pdbx_strand_id
1 'polypeptide(L)'
;MNQYVLNQVGEMVSKVMTLEIQRQLVPILAAKLDSTQQQIQLNVAQKLSTFDIMIKDNITQVCKSKVRNSFENQVAAIRSQANTPAPMYGLKDTIRHLLLQGQINKAFHQALLANDLTLVEFTLKSADHNAVFTPDCCLEQKVILSLIQQISADMSDHNELKQNYLAEALLAINPVDPITREHAPKVLQELFRNCQMFLINYPKSPQCSNVRMLMKAVQAYKDQF
;
A
#
# COMPACT_ATOMS: atom_id res chain seq x y z
N MET A 1 67.54 39.20 -27.10
CA MET A 1 66.30 39.76 -26.53
C MET A 1 65.13 39.00 -27.14
N ASN A 2 64.77 37.82 -26.61
CA ASN A 2 63.65 37.04 -27.15
C ASN A 2 62.91 36.20 -26.07
N GLN A 3 63.59 35.59 -25.10
CA GLN A 3 62.93 34.72 -24.10
C GLN A 3 62.18 35.47 -22.98
N TYR A 4 62.78 36.54 -22.43
CA TYR A 4 62.22 37.26 -21.28
C TYR A 4 60.90 37.99 -21.62
N VAL A 5 60.87 38.64 -22.78
CA VAL A 5 59.66 39.31 -23.29
C VAL A 5 58.57 38.29 -23.60
N LEU A 6 58.92 37.13 -24.18
CA LEU A 6 57.96 36.06 -24.45
C LEU A 6 57.31 35.53 -23.16
N ASN A 7 58.11 35.34 -22.10
CA ASN A 7 57.62 34.90 -20.79
C ASN A 7 56.73 35.96 -20.12
N GLN A 8 57.12 37.24 -20.13
CA GLN A 8 56.30 38.32 -19.58
C GLN A 8 54.96 38.48 -20.32
N VAL A 9 54.97 38.39 -21.65
CA VAL A 9 53.74 38.42 -22.45
C VAL A 9 52.87 37.20 -22.14
N GLY A 10 53.46 36.01 -22.02
CA GLY A 10 52.76 34.79 -21.62
C GLY A 10 52.07 34.91 -20.26
N GLU A 11 52.77 35.46 -19.25
CA GLU A 11 52.18 35.71 -17.93
C GLU A 11 51.07 36.76 -17.97
N MET A 12 51.24 37.83 -18.74
CA MET A 12 50.22 38.88 -18.89
C MET A 12 48.96 38.32 -19.55
N VAL A 13 49.11 37.54 -20.63
CA VAL A 13 47.99 36.86 -21.31
C VAL A 13 47.30 35.89 -20.35
N SER A 14 48.04 35.09 -19.59
CA SER A 14 47.46 34.17 -18.60
C SER A 14 46.66 34.90 -17.52
N LYS A 15 47.20 36.02 -17.00
CA LYS A 15 46.49 36.86 -16.01
C LYS A 15 45.22 37.47 -16.58
N VAL A 16 45.28 38.06 -17.78
CA VAL A 16 44.11 38.65 -18.45
C VAL A 16 43.07 37.57 -18.73
N MET A 17 43.48 36.40 -19.23
CA MET A 17 42.58 35.29 -19.48
C MET A 17 41.91 34.78 -18.21
N THR A 18 42.67 34.63 -17.11
CA THR A 18 42.12 34.23 -15.80
C THR A 18 41.11 35.25 -15.29
N LEU A 19 41.43 36.54 -15.40
CA LEU A 19 40.54 37.64 -15.00
C LEU A 19 39.25 37.64 -15.83
N GLU A 20 39.32 37.51 -17.15
CA GLU A 20 38.13 37.50 -18.00
C GLU A 20 37.26 36.24 -17.77
N ILE A 21 37.88 35.08 -17.51
CA ILE A 21 37.15 33.86 -17.12
C ILE A 21 36.37 34.09 -15.82
N GLN A 22 37.03 34.62 -14.78
CA GLN A 22 36.38 34.87 -13.49
C GLN A 22 35.33 35.97 -13.56
N ARG A 23 35.56 37.00 -14.39
CA ARG A 23 34.69 38.18 -14.45
C ARG A 23 33.46 37.97 -15.33
N GLN A 24 33.58 37.17 -16.39
CA GLN A 24 32.49 37.00 -17.36
C GLN A 24 31.94 35.57 -17.39
N LEU A 25 32.80 34.56 -17.58
CA LEU A 25 32.33 33.19 -17.81
C LEU A 25 31.76 32.54 -16.55
N VAL A 26 32.42 32.70 -15.40
CA VAL A 26 31.95 32.10 -14.13
C VAL A 26 30.56 32.63 -13.73
N PRO A 27 30.28 33.95 -13.73
CA PRO A 27 28.96 34.47 -13.41
C PRO A 27 27.87 34.04 -14.40
N ILE A 28 28.19 33.96 -15.69
CA ILE A 28 27.22 33.51 -16.71
C ILE A 28 26.86 32.05 -16.47
N LEU A 29 27.83 31.19 -16.21
CA LEU A 29 27.59 29.77 -15.91
C LEU A 29 26.78 29.60 -14.62
N ALA A 30 27.11 30.33 -13.57
CA ALA A 30 26.35 30.31 -12.32
C ALA A 30 24.89 30.74 -12.53
N ALA A 31 24.65 31.85 -13.23
CA ALA A 31 23.31 32.33 -13.53
C ALA A 31 22.50 31.35 -14.39
N LYS A 32 23.14 30.68 -15.36
CA LYS A 32 22.50 29.63 -16.17
C LYS A 32 22.17 28.38 -15.35
N LEU A 33 23.05 27.99 -14.43
CA LEU A 33 22.81 26.88 -13.52
C LEU A 33 21.63 27.17 -12.59
N ASP A 34 21.59 28.35 -11.98
CA ASP A 34 20.49 28.79 -11.11
C ASP A 34 19.16 28.86 -11.87
N SER A 35 19.18 29.43 -13.09
CA SER A 35 17.99 29.49 -13.94
C SER A 35 17.48 28.10 -14.31
N THR A 36 18.37 27.16 -14.62
CA THR A 36 18.01 25.77 -14.92
C THR A 36 17.45 25.08 -13.68
N GLN A 37 18.07 25.28 -12.52
CA GLN A 37 17.62 24.71 -11.25
C GLN A 37 16.21 25.20 -10.89
N GLN A 38 15.95 26.51 -11.02
CA GLN A 38 14.60 27.07 -10.81
C GLN A 38 13.59 26.51 -11.81
N GLN A 39 13.96 26.39 -13.08
CA GLN A 39 13.07 25.85 -14.11
C GLN A 39 12.71 24.38 -13.89
N ILE A 40 13.66 23.58 -13.37
CA ILE A 40 13.40 22.20 -12.96
C ILE A 40 12.43 22.16 -11.77
N GLN A 41 12.67 22.96 -10.73
CA GLN A 41 11.79 23.00 -9.56
C GLN A 41 10.35 23.37 -9.92
N LEU A 42 10.17 24.39 -10.78
CA LEU A 42 8.85 24.80 -11.27
C LEU A 42 8.18 23.70 -12.09
N ASN A 43 8.91 23.06 -13.02
CA ASN A 43 8.36 21.96 -13.83
C ASN A 43 7.96 20.77 -12.96
N VAL A 44 8.77 20.40 -11.97
CA VAL A 44 8.48 19.29 -11.06
C VAL A 44 7.24 19.61 -10.22
N ALA A 45 7.15 20.81 -9.64
CA ALA A 45 5.99 21.21 -8.85
C ALA A 45 4.69 21.21 -9.68
N GLN A 46 4.74 21.73 -10.91
CA GLN A 46 3.59 21.75 -11.82
C GLN A 46 3.16 20.34 -12.25
N LYS A 47 4.13 19.46 -12.58
CA LYS A 47 3.84 18.06 -12.94
C LYS A 47 3.26 17.28 -11.77
N LEU A 48 3.76 17.47 -10.55
CA LEU A 48 3.21 16.85 -9.35
C LEU A 48 1.77 17.31 -9.09
N SER A 49 1.49 18.62 -9.19
CA SER A 49 0.13 19.13 -9.02
C SER A 49 -0.84 18.59 -10.07
N THR A 50 -0.40 18.50 -11.33
CA THR A 50 -1.22 17.91 -12.41
C THR A 50 -1.47 16.43 -12.15
N PHE A 51 -0.44 15.70 -11.68
CA PHE A 51 -0.53 14.30 -11.35
C PHE A 51 -1.50 14.05 -10.17
N ASP A 52 -1.46 14.87 -9.12
CA ASP A 52 -2.39 14.79 -7.99
C ASP A 52 -3.85 14.98 -8.43
N ILE A 53 -4.10 15.95 -9.32
CA ILE A 53 -5.44 16.18 -9.89
C ILE A 53 -5.87 14.95 -10.71
N MET A 54 -5.02 14.44 -11.60
CA MET A 54 -5.34 13.27 -12.44
C MET A 54 -5.59 12.01 -11.59
N ILE A 55 -4.80 11.79 -10.53
CA ILE A 55 -5.04 10.67 -9.60
C ILE A 55 -6.38 10.84 -8.90
N LYS A 56 -6.67 12.03 -8.39
CA LYS A 56 -7.93 12.31 -7.70
C LYS A 56 -9.12 12.06 -8.62
N ASP A 57 -9.02 12.48 -9.89
CA ASP A 57 -10.07 12.27 -10.89
C ASP A 57 -10.21 10.80 -11.25
N ASN A 58 -9.10 10.07 -11.48
CA ASN A 58 -9.11 8.63 -11.73
C ASN A 58 -9.73 7.86 -10.56
N ILE A 59 -9.34 8.14 -9.31
CA ILE A 59 -9.93 7.51 -8.12
C ILE A 59 -11.43 7.82 -8.05
N THR A 60 -11.83 9.08 -8.26
CA THR A 60 -13.25 9.49 -8.24
C THR A 60 -14.04 8.77 -9.34
N GLN A 61 -13.50 8.65 -10.55
CA GLN A 61 -14.15 7.95 -11.66
C GLN A 61 -14.22 6.43 -11.44
N VAL A 62 -13.17 5.81 -10.91
CA VAL A 62 -13.16 4.38 -10.57
C VAL A 62 -14.16 4.10 -9.45
N CYS A 63 -14.25 4.97 -8.42
CA CYS A 63 -15.28 4.86 -7.39
C CYS A 63 -16.69 5.04 -7.97
N LYS A 64 -16.93 6.07 -8.79
CA LYS A 64 -18.24 6.31 -9.44
C LYS A 64 -18.66 5.16 -10.35
N SER A 65 -17.74 4.61 -11.15
CA SER A 65 -18.02 3.49 -12.05
C SER A 65 -18.25 2.19 -11.29
N LYS A 66 -17.50 1.90 -10.24
CA LYS A 66 -17.75 0.72 -9.39
C LYS A 66 -19.09 0.81 -8.64
N VAL A 67 -19.44 1.98 -8.11
CA VAL A 67 -20.76 2.21 -7.48
C VAL A 67 -21.89 2.09 -8.52
N ARG A 68 -21.73 2.69 -9.70
CA ARG A 68 -22.72 2.61 -10.79
C ARG A 68 -22.88 1.18 -11.31
N ASN A 69 -21.80 0.45 -11.56
CA ASN A 69 -21.85 -0.94 -12.00
C ASN A 69 -22.46 -1.85 -10.91
N SER A 70 -22.22 -1.57 -9.63
CA SER A 70 -22.88 -2.28 -8.52
C SER A 70 -24.39 -2.02 -8.52
N PHE A 71 -24.82 -0.78 -8.78
CA PHE A 71 -26.24 -0.43 -8.84
C PHE A 71 -26.91 -0.96 -10.11
N GLU A 72 -26.26 -0.86 -11.27
CA GLU A 72 -26.77 -1.39 -12.55
C GLU A 72 -26.87 -2.93 -12.53
N ASN A 73 -25.91 -3.63 -11.93
CA ASN A 73 -25.98 -5.08 -11.75
C ASN A 73 -27.10 -5.49 -10.76
N GLN A 74 -27.35 -4.70 -9.71
CA GLN A 74 -28.49 -4.91 -8.81
C GLN A 74 -29.83 -4.68 -9.54
N VAL A 75 -29.95 -3.60 -10.33
CA VAL A 75 -31.19 -3.28 -11.06
C VAL A 75 -31.45 -4.23 -12.24
N ALA A 76 -30.42 -4.71 -12.92
CA ALA A 76 -30.54 -5.70 -14.00
C ALA A 76 -30.98 -7.07 -13.45
N ALA A 77 -30.45 -7.50 -12.30
CA ALA A 77 -30.88 -8.73 -11.64
C ALA A 77 -32.33 -8.66 -11.12
N ILE A 78 -32.81 -7.48 -10.75
CA ILE A 78 -34.20 -7.24 -10.30
C ILE A 78 -35.22 -7.32 -11.45
N ARG A 79 -34.82 -7.05 -12.70
CA ARG A 79 -35.77 -7.00 -13.85
C ARG A 79 -36.09 -8.34 -14.49
N SER A 80 -35.32 -9.41 -14.24
CA SER A 80 -35.42 -10.66 -15.01
C SER A 80 -35.97 -11.87 -14.25
N GLN A 81 -36.31 -11.80 -12.96
CA GLN A 81 -36.98 -12.91 -12.27
C GLN A 81 -38.18 -12.45 -11.43
N ALA A 82 -39.35 -12.89 -11.90
CA ALA A 82 -40.68 -12.96 -11.29
C ALA A 82 -40.89 -12.44 -9.85
N ASN A 83 -41.78 -11.46 -9.75
CA ASN A 83 -42.74 -11.16 -8.67
C ASN A 83 -42.62 -11.97 -7.35
N THR A 84 -41.64 -11.66 -6.50
CA THR A 84 -41.80 -11.74 -5.02
C THR A 84 -40.89 -10.68 -4.37
N PRO A 85 -41.37 -9.93 -3.35
CA PRO A 85 -40.55 -8.93 -2.68
C PRO A 85 -39.56 -9.63 -1.72
N ALA A 86 -38.34 -9.88 -2.19
CA ALA A 86 -37.29 -10.43 -1.34
C ALA A 86 -36.72 -9.36 -0.39
N PRO A 87 -36.34 -9.71 0.85
CA PRO A 87 -35.84 -8.75 1.84
C PRO A 87 -34.54 -8.10 1.36
N MET A 88 -34.37 -6.80 1.56
CA MET A 88 -33.07 -6.15 1.43
C MET A 88 -32.12 -6.74 2.48
N TYR A 89 -31.30 -7.70 2.08
CA TYR A 89 -30.31 -8.29 2.96
C TYR A 89 -29.22 -7.27 3.32
N GLY A 90 -28.86 -7.20 4.60
CA GLY A 90 -27.71 -6.41 5.04
C GLY A 90 -26.40 -7.00 4.48
N LEU A 91 -25.33 -6.20 4.50
CA LEU A 91 -24.01 -6.64 4.03
C LEU A 91 -23.52 -7.90 4.77
N LYS A 92 -23.84 -8.03 6.07
CA LYS A 92 -23.58 -9.22 6.88
C LYS A 92 -24.30 -10.47 6.36
N ASP A 93 -25.55 -10.33 5.92
CA ASP A 93 -26.32 -11.46 5.39
C ASP A 93 -25.81 -11.89 4.02
N THR A 94 -25.37 -10.92 3.21
CA THR A 94 -24.69 -11.19 1.92
C THR A 94 -23.40 -11.99 2.16
N ILE A 95 -22.57 -11.57 3.11
CA ILE A 95 -21.34 -12.29 3.48
C ILE A 95 -21.66 -13.70 3.98
N ARG A 96 -22.67 -13.84 4.85
CA ARG A 96 -23.10 -15.15 5.34
C ARG A 96 -23.55 -16.06 4.21
N HIS A 97 -24.31 -15.53 3.25
CA HIS A 97 -24.75 -16.28 2.08
C HIS A 97 -23.56 -16.73 1.20
N LEU A 98 -22.59 -15.86 0.96
CA LEU A 98 -21.38 -16.19 0.20
C LEU A 98 -20.55 -17.28 0.90
N LEU A 99 -20.42 -17.22 2.22
CA LEU A 99 -19.73 -18.26 3.01
C LEU A 99 -20.45 -19.61 2.92
N LEU A 100 -21.78 -19.63 3.02
CA LEU A 100 -22.60 -20.85 2.88
C LEU A 100 -22.50 -21.48 1.48
N GLN A 101 -22.31 -20.67 0.45
CA GLN A 101 -22.09 -21.14 -0.92
C GLN A 101 -20.65 -21.62 -1.17
N GLY A 102 -19.77 -21.60 -0.16
CA GLY A 102 -18.35 -21.94 -0.30
C GLY A 102 -17.52 -20.86 -1.03
N GLN A 103 -18.11 -19.70 -1.32
CA GLN A 103 -17.41 -18.60 -2.01
C GLN A 103 -16.62 -17.74 -1.03
N ILE A 104 -15.68 -18.36 -0.31
CA ILE A 104 -14.91 -17.76 0.79
C ILE A 104 -14.16 -16.50 0.31
N ASN A 105 -13.44 -16.58 -0.81
CA ASN A 105 -12.70 -15.45 -1.36
C ASN A 105 -13.59 -14.23 -1.65
N LYS A 106 -14.82 -14.44 -2.14
CA LYS A 106 -15.75 -13.33 -2.40
C LYS A 106 -16.30 -12.72 -1.11
N ALA A 107 -16.61 -13.56 -0.12
CA ALA A 107 -17.05 -13.10 1.20
C ALA A 107 -15.99 -12.20 1.87
N PHE A 108 -14.73 -12.66 1.88
CA PHE A 108 -13.62 -11.90 2.46
C PHE A 108 -13.32 -10.62 1.68
N HIS A 109 -13.34 -10.66 0.33
CA HIS A 109 -13.22 -9.43 -0.47
C HIS A 109 -14.31 -8.42 -0.12
N GLN A 110 -15.57 -8.86 -0.01
CA GLN A 110 -16.69 -7.97 0.31
C GLN A 110 -16.54 -7.34 1.71
N ALA A 111 -16.05 -8.11 2.68
CA ALA A 111 -15.78 -7.63 4.03
C ALA A 111 -14.64 -6.61 4.06
N LEU A 112 -13.51 -6.91 3.42
CA LEU A 112 -12.32 -6.05 3.39
C LEU A 112 -12.58 -4.75 2.62
N LEU A 113 -13.38 -4.79 1.55
CA LEU A 113 -13.76 -3.59 0.79
C LEU A 113 -14.62 -2.60 1.60
N ALA A 114 -15.33 -3.06 2.63
CA ALA A 114 -16.12 -2.19 3.50
C ALA A 114 -15.24 -1.36 4.44
N ASN A 115 -13.96 -1.71 4.60
CA ASN A 115 -13.01 -1.07 5.52
C ASN A 115 -13.57 -0.94 6.95
N ASP A 116 -14.33 -1.94 7.38
CA ASP A 116 -14.97 -2.02 8.70
C ASP A 116 -14.48 -3.27 9.42
N LEU A 117 -13.65 -3.08 10.45
CA LEU A 117 -13.08 -4.19 11.22
C LEU A 117 -14.15 -5.03 11.92
N THR A 118 -15.31 -4.46 12.27
CA THR A 118 -16.41 -5.21 12.88
C THR A 118 -17.04 -6.18 11.88
N LEU A 119 -17.08 -5.81 10.61
CA LEU A 119 -17.56 -6.66 9.52
C LEU A 119 -16.54 -7.74 9.17
N VAL A 120 -15.26 -7.39 9.17
CA VAL A 120 -14.16 -8.36 9.02
C VAL A 120 -14.25 -9.38 10.15
N GLU A 121 -14.33 -8.95 11.41
CA GLU A 121 -14.45 -9.86 12.56
C GLU A 121 -15.71 -10.73 12.49
N PHE A 122 -16.85 -10.17 12.05
CA PHE A 122 -18.05 -10.97 11.77
C PHE A 122 -17.79 -12.05 10.72
N THR A 123 -17.04 -11.72 9.66
CA THR A 123 -16.65 -12.65 8.60
C THR A 123 -15.73 -13.73 9.14
N LEU A 124 -14.72 -13.38 9.95
CA LEU A 124 -13.80 -14.32 10.60
C LEU A 124 -14.53 -15.30 11.54
N LYS A 125 -15.54 -14.81 12.27
CA LYS A 125 -16.38 -15.64 13.16
C LYS A 125 -17.31 -16.57 12.39
N SER A 126 -17.80 -16.12 11.23
CA SER A 126 -18.78 -16.86 10.43
C SER A 126 -18.14 -17.83 9.45
N ALA A 127 -16.87 -17.62 9.10
CA ALA A 127 -16.13 -18.50 8.21
C ALA A 127 -15.59 -19.72 8.97
N ASP A 128 -15.57 -20.87 8.31
CA ASP A 128 -14.92 -22.07 8.84
C ASP A 128 -13.40 -21.90 8.74
N HIS A 129 -12.76 -21.77 9.90
CA HIS A 129 -11.31 -21.56 10.02
C HIS A 129 -10.51 -22.62 9.24
N ASN A 130 -10.96 -23.87 9.27
CA ASN A 130 -10.27 -24.97 8.60
C ASN A 130 -10.39 -24.85 7.08
N ALA A 131 -11.55 -24.40 6.57
CA ALA A 131 -11.76 -24.24 5.14
C ALA A 131 -10.99 -23.05 4.55
N VAL A 132 -10.80 -21.97 5.30
CA VAL A 132 -10.21 -20.70 4.82
C VAL A 132 -8.73 -20.83 4.41
N PHE A 133 -7.98 -21.71 5.08
CA PHE A 133 -6.53 -21.88 4.85
C PHE A 133 -6.16 -23.27 4.27
N THR A 134 -7.15 -24.04 3.79
CA THR A 134 -6.87 -25.33 3.12
C THR A 134 -6.26 -25.14 1.72
N PRO A 135 -5.38 -26.06 1.26
CA PRO A 135 -4.72 -25.97 -0.06
C PRO A 135 -5.69 -25.83 -1.24
N ASP A 136 -6.88 -26.47 -1.14
CA ASP A 136 -7.90 -26.47 -2.19
C ASP A 136 -8.78 -25.21 -2.20
N CYS A 137 -8.78 -24.42 -1.11
CA CYS A 137 -9.64 -23.26 -0.89
C CYS A 137 -8.89 -22.08 -0.23
N CYS A 138 -7.60 -21.88 -0.55
CA CYS A 138 -6.82 -20.79 0.02
C CYS A 138 -7.39 -19.41 -0.37
N LEU A 139 -7.34 -18.48 0.59
CA LEU A 139 -7.53 -17.06 0.31
C LEU A 139 -6.51 -16.57 -0.74
N GLU A 140 -6.96 -15.70 -1.65
CA GLU A 140 -6.09 -15.05 -2.63
C GLU A 140 -5.01 -14.21 -1.92
N GLN A 141 -3.80 -14.13 -2.48
CA GLN A 141 -2.67 -13.45 -1.83
C GLN A 141 -2.96 -11.99 -1.48
N LYS A 142 -3.64 -11.24 -2.37
CA LYS A 142 -4.10 -9.86 -2.08
C LYS A 142 -5.10 -9.79 -0.92
N VAL A 143 -5.94 -10.81 -0.73
CA VAL A 143 -6.90 -10.89 0.38
C VAL A 143 -6.18 -11.16 1.68
N ILE A 144 -5.20 -12.08 1.68
CA ILE A 144 -4.34 -12.38 2.82
C ILE A 144 -3.60 -11.12 3.29
N LEU A 145 -2.93 -10.42 2.37
CA LEU A 145 -2.17 -9.21 2.68
C LEU A 145 -3.09 -8.09 3.20
N SER A 146 -4.26 -7.91 2.58
CA SER A 146 -5.23 -6.92 3.04
C SER A 146 -5.83 -7.28 4.40
N LEU A 147 -6.03 -8.57 4.69
CA LEU A 147 -6.50 -9.05 5.99
C LEU A 147 -5.47 -8.77 7.09
N ILE A 148 -4.20 -9.09 6.83
CA ILE A 148 -3.09 -8.76 7.73
C ILE A 148 -3.06 -7.25 8.01
N GLN A 149 -3.15 -6.44 6.96
CA GLN A 149 -3.13 -4.99 7.09
C GLN A 149 -4.30 -4.45 7.91
N GLN A 150 -5.54 -4.91 7.66
CA GLN A 150 -6.72 -4.41 8.38
C GLN A 150 -6.76 -4.86 9.84
N ILE A 151 -6.43 -6.12 10.13
CA ILE A 151 -6.39 -6.60 11.52
C ILE A 151 -5.29 -5.88 12.31
N SER A 152 -4.11 -5.66 11.70
CA SER A 152 -3.00 -5.02 12.40
C SER A 152 -3.10 -3.49 12.49
N ALA A 153 -3.91 -2.84 11.64
CA ALA A 153 -4.09 -1.39 11.67
C ALA A 153 -4.77 -0.91 12.97
N ASP A 154 -5.66 -1.72 13.54
CA ASP A 154 -6.29 -1.44 14.84
C ASP A 154 -6.29 -2.69 15.73
N MET A 155 -5.34 -2.72 16.67
CA MET A 155 -5.16 -3.79 17.65
C MET A 155 -5.76 -3.43 19.03
N SER A 156 -6.63 -2.44 19.13
CA SER A 156 -7.21 -2.01 20.42
C SER A 156 -8.07 -3.08 21.11
N ASP A 157 -8.89 -3.79 20.33
CA ASP A 157 -9.69 -4.94 20.78
C ASP A 157 -9.10 -6.27 20.29
N HIS A 158 -7.76 -6.42 20.33
CA HIS A 158 -7.11 -7.62 19.80
C HIS A 158 -7.42 -8.87 20.63
N ASN A 159 -7.92 -9.91 19.97
CA ASN A 159 -8.39 -11.14 20.60
C ASN A 159 -7.78 -12.38 19.93
N GLU A 160 -8.05 -13.56 20.51
CA GLU A 160 -7.50 -14.84 20.05
C GLU A 160 -7.89 -15.17 18.61
N LEU A 161 -9.13 -14.86 18.20
CA LEU A 161 -9.60 -15.09 16.83
C LEU A 161 -8.74 -14.31 15.84
N LYS A 162 -8.58 -13.00 16.04
CA LYS A 162 -7.76 -12.14 15.18
C LYS A 162 -6.29 -12.58 15.19
N GLN A 163 -5.78 -13.00 16.34
CA GLN A 163 -4.42 -13.50 16.47
C GLN A 163 -4.19 -14.79 15.66
N ASN A 164 -5.12 -15.75 15.72
CA ASN A 164 -4.99 -17.01 14.99
C ASN A 164 -5.07 -16.77 13.47
N TYR A 165 -6.01 -15.92 13.03
CA TYR A 165 -6.10 -15.52 11.62
C TYR A 165 -4.84 -14.78 11.14
N LEU A 166 -4.20 -13.94 11.96
CA LEU A 166 -2.91 -13.32 11.59
C LEU A 166 -1.80 -14.35 11.44
N ALA A 167 -1.73 -15.35 12.33
CA ALA A 167 -0.72 -16.40 12.28
C ALA A 167 -0.88 -17.27 11.03
N GLU A 168 -2.09 -17.74 10.76
CA GLU A 168 -2.38 -18.55 9.57
C GLU A 168 -2.23 -17.74 8.28
N ALA A 169 -2.68 -16.48 8.26
CA ALA A 169 -2.48 -15.59 7.11
C ALA A 169 -1.00 -15.39 6.80
N LEU A 170 -0.14 -15.28 7.82
CA LEU A 170 1.30 -15.18 7.64
C LEU A 170 1.90 -16.47 7.05
N LEU A 171 1.42 -17.64 7.49
CA LEU A 171 1.87 -18.93 6.96
C LEU A 171 1.39 -19.18 5.52
N ALA A 172 0.25 -18.63 5.14
CA ALA A 172 -0.34 -18.75 3.81
C ALA A 172 0.29 -17.78 2.76
N ILE A 173 1.26 -16.95 3.15
CA ILE A 173 1.98 -16.07 2.23
C ILE A 173 2.85 -16.90 1.28
N ASN A 174 2.67 -16.72 -0.02
CA ASN A 174 3.49 -17.35 -1.04
C ASN A 174 4.53 -16.36 -1.61
N PRO A 175 5.84 -16.47 -1.29
CA PRO A 175 6.88 -15.54 -1.74
C PRO A 175 7.19 -15.64 -3.25
N VAL A 176 6.70 -16.70 -3.92
CA VAL A 176 6.84 -16.86 -5.38
C VAL A 176 5.84 -15.99 -6.14
N ASP A 177 4.70 -15.64 -5.53
CA ASP A 177 3.65 -14.85 -6.15
C ASP A 177 4.11 -13.40 -6.44
N PRO A 178 3.88 -12.86 -7.65
CA PRO A 178 4.32 -11.50 -8.01
C PRO A 178 3.71 -10.40 -7.14
N ILE A 179 2.43 -10.51 -6.81
CA ILE A 179 1.71 -9.51 -6.00
C ILE A 179 2.26 -9.53 -4.58
N THR A 180 2.50 -10.74 -4.05
CA THR A 180 3.12 -10.92 -2.75
C THR A 180 4.51 -10.31 -2.70
N ARG A 181 5.37 -10.58 -3.68
CA ARG A 181 6.74 -10.03 -3.72
C ARG A 181 6.75 -8.50 -3.73
N GLU A 182 5.80 -7.88 -4.41
CA GLU A 182 5.71 -6.43 -4.50
C GLU A 182 5.19 -5.78 -3.20
N HIS A 183 4.18 -6.38 -2.56
CA HIS A 183 3.47 -5.72 -1.45
C HIS A 183 3.80 -6.26 -0.06
N ALA A 184 4.18 -7.54 0.07
CA ALA A 184 4.42 -8.18 1.37
C ALA A 184 5.50 -7.48 2.20
N PRO A 185 6.65 -7.03 1.67
CA PRO A 185 7.67 -6.37 2.49
C PRO A 185 7.14 -5.17 3.27
N LYS A 186 6.33 -4.33 2.63
CA LYS A 186 5.72 -3.15 3.24
C LYS A 186 4.63 -3.54 4.25
N VAL A 187 3.77 -4.49 3.90
CA VAL A 187 2.69 -4.98 4.78
C VAL A 187 3.27 -5.63 6.04
N LEU A 188 4.29 -6.46 5.91
CA LEU A 188 4.96 -7.14 7.02
C LEU A 188 5.77 -6.19 7.90
N GLN A 189 6.38 -5.16 7.31
CA GLN A 189 7.02 -4.10 8.09
C GLN A 189 6.02 -3.34 8.95
N GLU A 190 4.86 -3.01 8.38
CA GLU A 190 3.79 -2.31 9.10
C GLU A 190 3.15 -3.20 10.18
N LEU A 191 2.91 -4.48 9.89
CA LEU A 191 2.48 -5.47 10.88
C LEU A 191 3.44 -5.50 12.07
N PHE A 192 4.75 -5.59 11.81
CA PHE A 192 5.76 -5.61 12.86
C PHE A 192 5.70 -4.35 13.74
N ARG A 193 5.58 -3.18 13.13
CA ARG A 193 5.44 -1.89 13.83
C ARG A 193 4.19 -1.85 14.71
N ASN A 194 3.05 -2.30 14.18
CA ASN A 194 1.79 -2.31 14.92
C ASN A 194 1.81 -3.31 16.07
N CYS A 195 2.43 -4.48 15.89
CA CYS A 195 2.68 -5.44 16.97
C CYS A 195 3.57 -4.85 18.08
N GLN A 196 4.61 -4.08 17.75
CA GLN A 196 5.43 -3.39 18.74
C GLN A 196 4.59 -2.39 19.55
N MET A 197 3.80 -1.56 18.87
CA MET A 197 2.91 -0.61 19.53
C MET A 197 1.87 -1.30 20.41
N PHE A 198 1.32 -2.44 19.98
CA PHE A 198 0.39 -3.23 20.77
C PHE A 198 1.02 -3.70 22.09
N LEU A 199 2.25 -4.22 22.07
CA LEU A 199 2.94 -4.69 23.27
C LEU A 199 3.22 -3.55 24.27
N ILE A 200 3.45 -2.33 23.77
CA ILE A 200 3.67 -1.14 24.60
C ILE A 200 2.35 -0.64 25.18
N ASN A 201 1.30 -0.55 24.36
CA ASN A 201 0.02 0.05 24.73
C ASN A 201 -0.86 -0.89 25.57
N TYR A 202 -0.72 -2.21 25.38
CA TYR A 202 -1.56 -3.23 26.03
C TYR A 202 -0.72 -4.32 26.73
N PRO A 203 0.17 -3.97 27.67
CA PRO A 203 1.14 -4.91 28.26
C PRO A 203 0.47 -6.06 29.04
N LYS A 204 -0.76 -5.87 29.50
CA LYS A 204 -1.56 -6.86 30.24
C LYS A 204 -2.45 -7.75 29.35
N SER A 205 -2.41 -7.58 28.02
CA SER A 205 -3.23 -8.39 27.13
C SER A 205 -2.81 -9.87 27.17
N PRO A 206 -3.76 -10.83 27.17
CA PRO A 206 -3.43 -12.25 27.05
C PRO A 206 -2.70 -12.58 25.74
N GLN A 207 -2.85 -11.75 24.69
CA GLN A 207 -2.23 -11.98 23.39
C GLN A 207 -0.78 -11.54 23.30
N CYS A 208 -0.20 -10.92 24.34
CA CYS A 208 1.19 -10.44 24.32
C CYS A 208 2.21 -11.54 23.94
N SER A 209 2.04 -12.76 24.45
CA SER A 209 2.95 -13.87 24.12
C SER A 209 2.85 -14.25 22.63
N ASN A 210 1.62 -14.37 22.13
CA ASN A 210 1.33 -14.74 20.74
C ASN A 210 1.80 -13.67 19.76
N VAL A 211 1.62 -12.39 20.09
CA VAL A 211 2.11 -11.27 19.28
C VAL A 211 3.64 -11.26 19.20
N ARG A 212 4.36 -11.57 20.30
CA ARG A 212 5.82 -11.71 20.25
C ARG A 212 6.26 -12.87 19.34
N MET A 213 5.54 -13.98 19.37
CA MET A 213 5.81 -15.11 18.48
C MET A 213 5.56 -14.74 17.02
N LEU A 214 4.45 -14.06 16.73
CA LEU A 214 4.13 -13.54 15.40
C LEU A 214 5.24 -12.61 14.89
N MET A 215 5.73 -11.69 15.73
CA MET A 215 6.83 -10.80 15.36
C MET A 215 8.12 -11.54 14.97
N LYS A 216 8.45 -12.64 15.68
CA LYS A 216 9.61 -13.49 15.32
C LYS A 216 9.40 -14.17 13.97
N ALA A 217 8.19 -14.67 13.70
CA ALA A 217 7.85 -15.26 12.41
C ALA A 217 7.92 -14.24 11.26
N VAL A 218 7.43 -13.02 11.48
CA VAL A 218 7.53 -11.92 10.50
C VAL A 218 8.97 -11.57 10.17
N GLN A 219 9.86 -11.60 11.17
CA GLN A 219 11.30 -11.39 10.95
C GLN A 219 11.90 -12.47 10.06
N ALA A 220 11.61 -13.75 10.33
CA ALA A 220 12.08 -14.86 9.49
C ALA A 220 11.54 -14.78 8.05
N TYR A 221 10.33 -14.24 7.85
CA TYR A 221 9.75 -14.02 6.53
C TYR A 221 10.44 -12.90 5.72
N LYS A 222 10.98 -11.88 6.41
CA LYS A 222 11.71 -10.80 5.73
C LYS A 222 12.99 -11.28 5.04
N ASP A 223 13.56 -12.38 5.52
CA ASP A 223 14.77 -12.97 4.94
C ASP A 223 14.49 -13.77 3.66
N GLN A 224 13.22 -13.95 3.28
CA GLN A 224 12.81 -14.73 2.10
C GLN A 224 12.57 -13.87 0.84
N PHE A 225 12.69 -12.55 0.94
CA PHE A 225 12.48 -11.59 -0.15
C PHE A 225 13.76 -10.88 -0.57
#